data_AF-A0A359AYD7-F1
#
_entry.id   AF-A0A359AYD7-F1
#
_cell.length_a   1.000
_cell.length_b   1.000
_cell.length_c   1.000
_cell.angle_alpha   90.00
_cell.angle_beta   90.00
_cell.angle_gamma   90.00
#
_symmetry.space_group_name_H-M   'P 1'
#
loop_
_entity.id
_entity.type
_entity.pdbx_description
1 polymer ?
#
loop_
_entity_poly.entity_id
_entity_poly.type
_entity_poly.pdbx_seq_one_letter_code
_entity_poly.pdbx_strand_id
1 'polypeptide(L)'
;SDRPPVMMAEGQGEKELVDSFMAQFGTGGNVLEKKDEKEKKTAETPDFPIVDKRGTAKGILTWAEVTNGKIARPSLELLNPSLKLAKELGNDTKITTVLIGKNVKPLAKTLFEHGSDEVILVENDRLEEYLVMPFSDILAQVIRKRNPEIALFAATTAGRELAPRIAVKTGSGVTADCTGLEIGEYVNRKTKEIIRPILHSRRPTYGDSKLATILGFVYPQMSTARPGTFPVPEEQPGRTGEISVFEPELNEKDFAVKIHKTVRGEGGLQSLLDADVIISGGRGATGDGLKLVKELAAALKEKGIRAEWASSRVVVDEGLAEYARQIGQTGRTVRPKVYVAIGIFGAIQHIYGMKESGKIVAVDHNPKASIFHHADFGIVGEYEDIVPELIERVKNGFTFGVEPVGKD
;
A
#
# COMPACT_ATOMS: atom_id res chain seq x y z
N SER A 1 3.58 -14.39 -15.65
CA SER A 1 3.46 -13.95 -14.25
C SER A 1 4.79 -14.19 -13.58
N ASP A 2 5.20 -13.38 -12.62
CA ASP A 2 6.40 -13.63 -11.80
C ASP A 2 6.12 -14.65 -10.67
N ARG A 3 4.91 -15.23 -10.68
CA ARG A 3 4.44 -16.24 -9.74
C ARG A 3 4.59 -17.65 -10.32
N PRO A 4 4.81 -18.66 -9.46
CA PRO A 4 4.96 -20.03 -9.88
C PRO A 4 3.71 -20.56 -10.59
N PRO A 5 3.82 -21.68 -11.32
CA PRO A 5 2.66 -22.34 -11.90
C PRO A 5 1.61 -22.63 -10.81
N VAL A 6 0.35 -22.38 -11.12
CA VAL A 6 -0.78 -22.63 -10.23
C VAL A 6 -0.86 -24.11 -9.83
N MET A 7 -1.11 -24.38 -8.55
CA MET A 7 -1.52 -25.70 -8.09
C MET A 7 -3.04 -25.85 -8.31
N MET A 8 -3.42 -26.73 -9.23
CA MET A 8 -4.82 -27.01 -9.50
C MET A 8 -5.33 -28.06 -8.52
N ALA A 9 -6.51 -27.84 -7.95
CA ALA A 9 -7.21 -28.85 -7.17
C ALA A 9 -7.63 -30.02 -8.06
N GLU A 10 -7.51 -31.23 -7.53
CA GLU A 10 -7.86 -32.49 -8.20
C GLU A 10 -8.97 -33.20 -7.42
N GLY A 11 -9.96 -33.76 -8.12
CA GLY A 11 -11.06 -34.49 -7.50
C GLY A 11 -12.27 -34.64 -8.43
N GLN A 12 -13.17 -35.58 -8.10
CA GLN A 12 -14.47 -35.76 -8.73
C GLN A 12 -15.58 -35.30 -7.76
N GLY A 13 -15.95 -34.01 -7.82
CA GLY A 13 -17.02 -33.40 -7.01
C GLY A 13 -16.52 -32.27 -6.12
N GLU A 14 -17.44 -31.42 -5.63
CA GLU A 14 -17.06 -30.18 -4.92
C GLU A 14 -16.27 -30.43 -3.62
N LYS A 15 -16.60 -31.50 -2.88
CA LYS A 15 -15.90 -31.85 -1.63
C LYS A 15 -14.46 -32.26 -1.84
N GLU A 16 -14.21 -33.12 -2.82
CA GLU A 16 -12.87 -33.60 -3.15
C GLU A 16 -11.99 -32.46 -3.66
N LEU A 17 -12.56 -31.55 -4.48
CA LEU A 17 -11.85 -30.36 -4.96
C LEU A 17 -11.46 -29.43 -3.82
N VAL A 18 -12.36 -29.17 -2.87
CA VAL A 18 -12.06 -28.33 -1.70
C VAL A 18 -11.06 -29.01 -0.76
N ASP A 19 -11.15 -30.32 -0.56
CA ASP A 19 -10.18 -31.10 0.23
C ASP A 19 -8.78 -31.06 -0.38
N SER A 20 -8.69 -31.29 -1.69
CA SER A 20 -7.45 -31.21 -2.46
C SER A 20 -6.83 -29.82 -2.38
N PHE A 21 -7.64 -28.78 -2.55
CA PHE A 21 -7.21 -27.38 -2.36
C PHE A 21 -6.68 -27.13 -0.95
N MET A 22 -7.39 -27.55 0.10
CA MET A 22 -6.96 -27.33 1.49
C MET A 22 -5.62 -28.03 1.80
N ALA A 23 -5.46 -29.27 1.31
CA ALA A 23 -4.22 -30.01 1.46
C ALA A 23 -3.04 -29.29 0.77
N GLN A 24 -3.25 -28.83 -0.48
CA GLN A 24 -2.24 -28.05 -1.21
C GLN A 24 -1.95 -26.70 -0.55
N PHE A 25 -2.97 -26.03 0.00
CA PHE A 25 -2.78 -24.73 0.66
C PHE A 25 -1.87 -24.85 1.90
N GLY A 26 -1.95 -25.98 2.61
CA GLY A 26 -1.12 -26.31 3.76
C GLY A 26 0.36 -26.56 3.44
N THR A 27 0.70 -26.94 2.21
CA THR A 27 2.10 -27.20 1.81
C THR A 27 2.87 -25.95 1.38
N GLY A 28 2.21 -24.79 1.33
CA GLY A 28 2.88 -23.50 1.10
C GLY A 28 2.90 -23.00 -0.35
N GLY A 29 2.37 -23.77 -1.31
CA GLY A 29 2.34 -23.41 -2.73
C GLY A 29 3.63 -23.74 -3.48
N ASN A 30 3.62 -23.58 -4.80
CA ASN A 30 4.81 -23.83 -5.62
C ASN A 30 5.84 -22.72 -5.37
N VAL A 31 7.13 -23.01 -5.48
CA VAL A 31 8.20 -22.02 -5.34
C VAL A 31 8.91 -21.86 -6.68
N LEU A 32 8.98 -20.61 -7.18
CA LEU A 32 9.90 -20.29 -8.26
C LEU A 32 11.31 -20.14 -7.66
N GLU A 33 12.27 -20.92 -8.14
CA GLU A 33 13.67 -20.61 -7.94
C GLU A 33 13.95 -19.23 -8.57
N LYS A 34 14.05 -18.20 -7.72
CA LYS A 34 14.67 -16.95 -8.13
C LYS A 34 16.12 -17.29 -8.45
N LYS A 35 16.50 -17.28 -9.73
CA LYS A 35 17.91 -17.14 -10.11
C LYS A 35 18.46 -15.99 -9.30
N ASP A 36 19.53 -16.25 -8.54
CA ASP A 36 20.27 -15.23 -7.81
C ASP A 36 20.34 -13.97 -8.66
N GLU A 37 19.94 -12.83 -8.09
CA GLU A 37 20.20 -11.55 -8.72
C GLU A 37 21.68 -11.54 -9.04
N LYS A 38 22.03 -11.66 -10.34
CA LYS A 38 23.41 -11.52 -10.80
C LYS A 38 23.93 -10.28 -10.11
N GLU A 39 24.97 -10.43 -9.29
CA GLU A 39 25.70 -9.33 -8.69
C GLU A 39 25.78 -8.24 -9.75
N LYS A 40 25.13 -7.10 -9.48
CA LYS A 40 25.28 -5.94 -10.34
C LYS A 40 26.78 -5.72 -10.39
N LYS A 41 27.39 -5.97 -11.56
CA LYS A 41 28.76 -5.53 -11.84
C LYS A 41 28.83 -4.09 -11.38
N THR A 42 29.53 -3.85 -10.27
CA THR A 42 29.83 -2.52 -9.80
C THR A 42 30.61 -1.91 -10.95
N ALA A 43 29.94 -1.08 -11.75
CA ALA A 43 30.61 -0.35 -12.80
C ALA A 43 31.72 0.42 -12.10
N GLU A 44 32.98 0.25 -12.54
CA GLU A 44 34.13 0.95 -11.98
C GLU A 44 33.76 2.42 -11.81
N THR A 45 33.58 2.84 -10.55
CA THR A 45 33.21 4.21 -10.25
C THR A 45 34.46 5.03 -10.58
N PRO A 46 34.39 5.96 -11.55
CA PRO A 46 35.54 6.80 -11.87
C PRO A 46 35.99 7.54 -10.60
N ASP A 47 37.30 7.71 -10.40
CA ASP A 47 37.85 8.45 -9.26
C ASP A 47 37.60 9.96 -9.43
N PHE A 48 36.38 10.37 -9.10
CA PHE A 48 35.88 11.73 -9.20
C PHE A 48 35.58 12.26 -7.79
N PRO A 49 35.78 13.56 -7.52
CA PRO A 49 35.41 14.16 -6.24
C PRO A 49 33.94 13.93 -5.90
N ILE A 50 33.68 13.49 -4.67
CA ILE A 50 32.34 13.33 -4.11
C ILE A 50 31.85 14.70 -3.63
N VAL A 51 30.68 15.11 -4.10
CA VAL A 51 30.05 16.39 -3.78
C VAL A 51 28.71 16.14 -3.10
N ASP A 52 28.55 16.67 -1.90
CA ASP A 52 27.26 16.73 -1.22
C ASP A 52 26.53 18.02 -1.61
N LYS A 53 25.36 17.89 -2.24
CA LYS A 53 24.55 19.02 -2.70
C LYS A 53 23.39 19.38 -1.77
N ARG A 54 23.28 18.73 -0.60
CA ARG A 54 22.20 18.98 0.37
C ARG A 54 22.24 20.38 0.98
N GLY A 55 23.42 21.01 1.03
CA GLY A 55 23.58 22.31 1.67
C GLY A 55 23.18 22.24 3.15
N THR A 56 22.16 23.00 3.54
CA THR A 56 21.60 22.99 4.91
C THR A 56 20.45 22.00 5.11
N ALA A 57 20.06 21.24 4.07
CA ALA A 57 18.94 20.31 4.16
C ALA A 57 19.33 19.04 4.93
N LYS A 58 18.51 18.65 5.92
CA LYS A 58 18.78 17.48 6.77
C LYS A 58 17.50 16.85 7.29
N GLY A 59 17.46 15.52 7.31
CA GLY A 59 16.35 14.77 7.91
C GLY A 59 15.26 14.37 6.93
N ILE A 60 14.48 13.37 7.33
CA ILE A 60 13.41 12.79 6.52
C ILE A 60 12.08 13.27 7.08
N LEU A 61 11.26 13.90 6.24
CA LEU A 61 9.89 14.28 6.56
C LEU A 61 8.91 13.25 6.02
N THR A 62 7.97 12.80 6.83
CA THR A 62 6.84 11.96 6.39
C THR A 62 5.52 12.62 6.79
N TRP A 63 4.41 12.22 6.15
CA TRP A 63 3.07 12.64 6.53
C TRP A 63 2.25 11.43 6.98
N ALA A 64 1.64 11.53 8.16
CA ALA A 64 0.71 10.54 8.67
C ALA A 64 -0.73 10.91 8.30
N GLU A 65 -1.32 10.13 7.39
CA GLU A 65 -2.74 10.22 7.05
C GLU A 65 -3.56 9.62 8.19
N VAL A 66 -4.56 10.40 8.67
CA VAL A 66 -5.50 9.97 9.71
C VAL A 66 -6.86 9.72 9.07
N THR A 67 -7.36 8.51 9.22
CA THR A 67 -8.67 8.07 8.71
C THR A 67 -9.46 7.47 9.87
N ASN A 68 -10.68 7.97 10.10
CA ASN A 68 -11.54 7.52 11.22
C ASN A 68 -10.86 7.56 12.60
N GLY A 69 -10.03 8.58 12.84
CA GLY A 69 -9.30 8.74 14.10
C GLY A 69 -8.18 7.72 14.32
N LYS A 70 -7.78 6.97 13.29
CA LYS A 70 -6.63 6.05 13.32
C LYS A 70 -5.64 6.41 12.23
N ILE A 71 -4.38 6.07 12.43
CA ILE A 71 -3.35 6.24 11.39
C ILE A 71 -3.63 5.21 10.29
N ALA A 72 -3.69 5.68 9.04
CA ALA A 72 -3.84 4.80 7.90
C ALA A 72 -2.59 3.92 7.77
N ARG A 73 -2.77 2.61 7.58
CA ARG A 73 -1.69 1.63 7.41
C ARG A 73 -0.58 2.07 6.42
N PRO A 74 -0.89 2.65 5.24
CA PRO A 74 0.15 3.10 4.31
C PRO A 74 1.11 4.13 4.90
N SER A 75 0.68 4.94 5.88
CA SER A 75 1.54 5.90 6.57
C SER A 75 2.56 5.21 7.48
N LEU A 76 2.18 4.09 8.12
CA LEU A 76 3.09 3.28 8.93
C LEU A 76 4.09 2.54 8.05
N GLU A 77 3.67 2.05 6.88
CA GLU A 77 4.54 1.41 5.90
C GLU A 77 5.65 2.35 5.40
N LEU A 78 5.40 3.67 5.31
CA LEU A 78 6.44 4.65 4.94
C LEU A 78 7.57 4.77 5.96
N LEU A 79 7.33 4.44 7.22
CA LEU A 79 8.36 4.52 8.25
C LEU A 79 9.45 3.46 8.02
N ASN A 80 9.12 2.34 7.36
CA ASN A 80 10.09 1.30 7.02
C ASN A 80 11.21 1.77 6.07
N PRO A 81 10.91 2.29 4.86
CA PRO A 81 11.94 2.87 4.01
C PRO A 81 12.56 4.10 4.68
N SER A 82 11.83 4.87 5.48
CA SER A 82 12.41 6.03 6.21
C SER A 82 13.52 5.60 7.18
N LEU A 83 13.31 4.53 7.96
CA LEU A 83 14.32 3.96 8.86
C LEU A 83 15.55 3.45 8.12
N LYS A 84 15.34 2.82 6.95
CA LYS A 84 16.45 2.35 6.09
C LYS A 84 17.25 3.53 5.54
N LEU A 85 16.56 4.53 4.98
CA LEU A 85 17.18 5.73 4.41
C LEU A 85 17.91 6.55 5.49
N ALA A 86 17.34 6.69 6.70
CA ALA A 86 17.98 7.39 7.80
C ALA A 86 19.33 6.75 8.17
N LYS A 87 19.38 5.42 8.24
CA LYS A 87 20.64 4.67 8.47
C LYS A 87 21.67 4.89 7.36
N GLU A 88 21.22 4.94 6.09
CA GLU A 88 22.10 5.16 4.93
C GLU A 88 22.61 6.62 4.83
N LEU A 89 21.82 7.61 5.28
CA LEU A 89 22.18 9.03 5.28
C LEU A 89 23.09 9.42 6.47
N GLY A 90 23.10 8.58 7.51
CA GLY A 90 23.96 8.71 8.70
C GLY A 90 23.15 8.81 9.99
N ASN A 91 23.76 8.39 11.11
CA ASN A 91 23.10 8.23 12.41
C ASN A 91 22.45 9.50 13.00
N ASP A 92 22.81 10.69 12.49
CA ASP A 92 22.24 11.97 12.94
C ASP A 92 20.99 12.38 12.16
N THR A 93 20.50 11.54 11.24
CA THR A 93 19.33 11.82 10.41
C THR A 93 18.06 11.49 11.19
N LYS A 94 17.29 12.52 11.57
CA LYS A 94 16.00 12.35 12.26
C LYS A 94 14.86 12.09 11.29
N ILE A 95 13.95 11.20 11.68
CA ILE A 95 12.67 10.97 11.00
C ILE A 95 11.60 11.83 11.69
N THR A 96 11.06 12.79 10.96
CA THR A 96 10.02 13.72 11.42
C THR A 96 8.71 13.40 10.72
N THR A 97 7.69 13.00 11.48
CA THR A 97 6.36 12.74 10.92
C THR A 97 5.41 13.89 11.21
N VAL A 98 4.75 14.43 10.19
CA VAL A 98 3.72 15.47 10.35
C VAL A 98 2.36 14.81 10.58
N LEU A 99 1.73 15.17 11.69
CA LEU A 99 0.42 14.69 12.10
C LEU A 99 -0.55 15.88 12.17
N ILE A 100 -1.54 15.88 11.28
CA ILE A 100 -2.50 16.98 11.10
C ILE A 100 -3.89 16.45 11.40
N GLY A 101 -4.66 17.15 12.23
CA GLY A 101 -6.07 16.81 12.44
C GLY A 101 -6.67 17.46 13.69
N LYS A 102 -7.74 16.87 14.21
CA LYS A 102 -8.41 17.28 15.44
C LYS A 102 -8.22 16.21 16.51
N ASN A 103 -7.72 16.60 17.69
CA ASN A 103 -7.45 15.69 18.82
C ASN A 103 -6.58 14.47 18.43
N VAL A 104 -5.59 14.67 17.56
CA VAL A 104 -4.76 13.60 17.01
C VAL A 104 -3.51 13.34 17.86
N LYS A 105 -3.22 14.17 18.88
CA LYS A 105 -2.10 13.98 19.80
C LYS A 105 -1.88 12.54 20.32
N PRO A 106 -2.91 11.76 20.69
CA PRO A 106 -2.72 10.37 21.15
C PRO A 106 -2.09 9.45 20.10
N LEU A 107 -2.30 9.73 18.81
CA LEU A 107 -1.77 8.93 17.70
C LEU A 107 -0.25 9.09 17.53
N ALA A 108 0.35 10.15 18.10
CA ALA A 108 1.80 10.32 18.08
C ALA A 108 2.54 9.14 18.72
N LYS A 109 1.95 8.50 19.75
CA LYS A 109 2.51 7.32 20.40
C LYS A 109 2.75 6.19 19.40
N THR A 110 1.76 5.88 18.57
CA THR A 110 1.86 4.85 17.54
C THR A 110 2.96 5.17 16.52
N LEU A 111 3.14 6.44 16.15
CA LEU A 111 4.21 6.85 15.24
C LEU A 111 5.61 6.66 15.84
N PHE A 112 5.77 6.93 17.14
CA PHE A 112 7.03 6.68 17.84
C PHE A 112 7.34 5.19 17.92
N GLU A 113 6.35 4.37 18.27
CA GLU A 113 6.49 2.90 18.38
C GLU A 113 6.86 2.27 17.04
N HIS A 114 6.52 2.89 15.90
CA HIS A 114 6.88 2.43 14.55
C HIS A 114 8.13 3.11 13.96
N GLY A 115 8.83 3.96 14.74
CA GLY A 115 10.16 4.44 14.40
C GLY A 115 10.30 5.92 14.02
N SER A 116 9.27 6.75 14.20
CA SER A 116 9.43 8.21 14.12
C SER A 116 10.27 8.73 15.30
N ASP A 117 11.12 9.73 15.07
CA ASP A 117 11.92 10.36 16.14
C ASP A 117 11.28 11.64 16.66
N GLU A 118 10.69 12.42 15.76
CA GLU A 118 9.91 13.62 16.04
C GLU A 118 8.54 13.52 15.39
N VAL A 119 7.49 13.99 16.07
CA VAL A 119 6.15 14.18 15.50
C VAL A 119 5.80 15.65 15.55
N ILE A 120 5.63 16.27 14.38
CA ILE A 120 5.12 17.63 14.27
C ILE A 120 3.60 17.56 14.36
N LEU A 121 3.05 18.09 15.44
CA LEU A 121 1.63 18.10 15.72
C LEU A 121 1.00 19.41 15.24
N VAL A 122 -0.02 19.31 14.39
CA VAL A 122 -0.84 20.44 13.94
C VAL A 122 -2.30 20.13 14.26
N GLU A 123 -2.82 20.77 15.32
CA GLU A 123 -4.19 20.57 15.78
C GLU A 123 -5.06 21.78 15.44
N ASN A 124 -6.19 21.54 14.76
CA ASN A 124 -7.19 22.56 14.47
C ASN A 124 -8.54 21.89 14.20
N ASP A 125 -9.62 22.41 14.78
CA ASP A 125 -10.97 21.86 14.62
C ASP A 125 -11.46 21.85 13.17
N ARG A 126 -10.99 22.78 12.33
CA ARG A 126 -11.32 22.85 10.89
C ARG A 126 -10.61 21.78 10.05
N LEU A 127 -9.69 21.02 10.64
CA LEU A 127 -8.88 19.99 9.96
C LEU A 127 -9.29 18.56 10.37
N GLU A 128 -10.48 18.38 10.95
CA GLU A 128 -11.03 17.05 11.28
C GLU A 128 -11.16 16.17 10.03
N GLU A 129 -11.56 16.75 8.90
CA GLU A 129 -11.65 16.08 7.60
C GLU A 129 -10.53 16.56 6.68
N TYR A 130 -10.07 15.69 5.78
CA TYR A 130 -9.03 16.03 4.82
C TYR A 130 -9.50 17.13 3.85
N LEU A 131 -8.75 18.22 3.81
CA LEU A 131 -8.91 19.31 2.85
C LEU A 131 -7.56 19.59 2.20
N VAL A 132 -7.50 19.47 0.87
CA VAL A 132 -6.24 19.55 0.14
C VAL A 132 -5.51 20.88 0.31
N MET A 133 -6.25 22.00 0.30
CA MET A 133 -5.68 23.35 0.37
C MET A 133 -4.94 23.60 1.69
N PRO A 134 -5.59 23.54 2.88
CA PRO A 134 -4.91 23.82 4.13
C PRO A 134 -3.83 22.78 4.43
N PHE A 135 -4.04 21.49 4.11
CA PHE A 135 -3.01 20.47 4.31
C PHE A 135 -1.76 20.77 3.46
N SER A 136 -1.94 21.21 2.21
CA SER A 136 -0.81 21.56 1.34
C SER A 136 -0.03 22.79 1.84
N ASP A 137 -0.72 23.78 2.41
CA ASP A 137 -0.08 24.97 2.98
C ASP A 137 0.68 24.66 4.26
N ILE A 138 0.07 23.89 5.17
CA ILE A 138 0.71 23.43 6.41
C ILE A 138 2.02 22.70 6.09
N LEU A 139 1.96 21.69 5.21
CA LEU A 139 3.15 20.90 4.87
C LEU A 139 4.20 21.73 4.14
N ALA A 140 3.81 22.67 3.27
CA ALA A 140 4.75 23.58 2.63
C ALA A 140 5.43 24.51 3.66
N GLN A 141 4.70 25.03 4.65
CA GLN A 141 5.28 25.84 5.73
C GLN A 141 6.25 25.01 6.58
N VAL A 142 5.87 23.78 6.94
CA VAL A 142 6.74 22.86 7.68
C VAL A 142 8.02 22.55 6.90
N ILE A 143 7.92 22.25 5.61
CA ILE A 143 9.09 21.98 4.75
C ILE A 143 10.02 23.21 4.69
N ARG A 144 9.48 24.41 4.52
CA ARG A 144 10.29 25.64 4.51
C ARG A 144 10.99 25.91 5.83
N LYS A 145 10.34 25.64 6.97
CA LYS A 145 10.90 25.87 8.30
C LYS A 145 11.93 24.81 8.72
N ARG A 146 11.66 23.54 8.39
CA ARG A 146 12.51 22.40 8.81
C ARG A 146 13.59 22.05 7.78
N ASN A 147 13.42 22.45 6.53
CA ASN A 147 14.35 22.20 5.42
C ASN A 147 14.82 20.72 5.36
N PRO A 148 13.90 19.75 5.22
CA PRO A 148 14.26 18.34 5.16
C PRO A 148 15.00 18.01 3.85
N GLU A 149 15.83 16.96 3.86
CA GLU A 149 16.51 16.49 2.65
C GLU A 149 15.62 15.58 1.79
N ILE A 150 14.70 14.85 2.42
CA ILE A 150 13.74 13.95 1.78
C ILE A 150 12.35 14.20 2.38
N ALA A 151 11.31 14.17 1.53
CA ALA A 151 9.92 14.14 2.00
C ALA A 151 9.14 12.98 1.35
N LEU A 152 8.59 12.09 2.18
CA LEU A 152 7.88 10.88 1.75
C LEU A 152 6.39 10.95 2.08
N PHE A 153 5.59 10.50 1.12
CA PHE A 153 4.13 10.46 1.24
C PHE A 153 3.60 9.09 0.80
N ALA A 154 2.49 8.63 1.37
CA ALA A 154 1.86 7.41 0.88
C ALA A 154 1.11 7.74 -0.41
N ALA A 155 1.19 6.91 -1.44
CA ALA A 155 0.47 7.13 -2.70
C ALA A 155 -1.02 6.75 -2.61
N THR A 156 -1.68 7.15 -1.52
CA THR A 156 -3.14 7.10 -1.34
C THR A 156 -3.82 8.15 -2.23
N THR A 157 -5.16 8.18 -2.24
CA THR A 157 -5.92 9.22 -2.96
C THR A 157 -5.48 10.62 -2.50
N ALA A 158 -5.36 10.82 -1.19
CA ALA A 158 -4.94 12.10 -0.60
C ALA A 158 -3.46 12.39 -0.88
N GLY A 159 -2.55 11.43 -0.68
CA GLY A 159 -1.12 11.67 -0.89
C GLY A 159 -0.73 11.90 -2.36
N ARG A 160 -1.43 11.25 -3.31
CA ARG A 160 -1.27 11.51 -4.75
C ARG A 160 -1.73 12.91 -5.17
N GLU A 161 -2.68 13.49 -4.46
CA GLU A 161 -3.11 14.87 -4.68
C GLU A 161 -2.20 15.89 -3.97
N LEU A 162 -1.77 15.57 -2.75
CA LEU A 162 -1.06 16.48 -1.85
C LEU A 162 0.40 16.70 -2.27
N ALA A 163 1.13 15.61 -2.55
CA ALA A 163 2.55 15.66 -2.88
C ALA A 163 2.89 16.56 -4.09
N PRO A 164 2.20 16.49 -5.26
CA PRO A 164 2.50 17.39 -6.38
C PRO A 164 2.19 18.86 -6.08
N ARG A 165 1.16 19.16 -5.27
CA ARG A 165 0.86 20.55 -4.88
C ARG A 165 1.94 21.13 -3.98
N ILE A 166 2.41 20.34 -3.02
CA ILE A 166 3.53 20.73 -2.15
C ILE A 166 4.79 20.95 -2.99
N ALA A 167 5.10 20.04 -3.91
CA ALA A 167 6.27 20.13 -4.78
C ALA A 167 6.30 21.46 -5.57
N VAL A 168 5.17 21.90 -6.11
CA VAL A 168 5.06 23.21 -6.77
C VAL A 168 5.28 24.36 -5.78
N LYS A 169 4.72 24.29 -4.57
CA LYS A 169 4.88 25.33 -3.53
C LYS A 169 6.31 25.43 -3.00
N THR A 170 7.06 24.34 -2.98
CA THR A 170 8.44 24.29 -2.46
C THR A 170 9.49 24.40 -3.58
N GLY A 171 9.07 24.38 -4.85
CA GLY A 171 9.97 24.36 -6.00
C GLY A 171 10.71 23.03 -6.18
N SER A 172 10.22 21.96 -5.56
CA SER A 172 10.83 20.64 -5.54
C SER A 172 10.29 19.73 -6.65
N GLY A 173 11.01 18.64 -6.95
CA GLY A 173 10.51 17.57 -7.80
C GLY A 173 9.78 16.49 -6.99
N VAL A 174 8.80 15.80 -7.59
CA VAL A 174 8.12 14.65 -6.97
C VAL A 174 8.18 13.42 -7.86
N THR A 175 8.58 12.28 -7.28
CA THR A 175 8.45 10.97 -7.96
C THR A 175 7.21 10.25 -7.46
N ALA A 176 6.28 9.95 -8.38
CA ALA A 176 5.02 9.33 -8.02
C ALA A 176 5.10 7.79 -7.94
N ASP A 177 4.35 7.18 -7.02
CA ASP A 177 4.06 5.74 -6.96
C ASP A 177 5.31 4.83 -6.95
N CYS A 178 6.29 5.18 -6.13
CA CYS A 178 7.54 4.45 -5.99
C CYS A 178 7.34 3.09 -5.31
N THR A 179 8.07 2.09 -5.82
CA THR A 179 8.15 0.74 -5.26
C THR A 179 9.53 0.41 -4.68
N GLY A 180 10.49 1.33 -4.80
CA GLY A 180 11.80 1.21 -4.16
C GLY A 180 12.38 2.59 -3.88
N LEU A 181 12.98 2.75 -2.71
CA LEU A 181 13.62 3.98 -2.25
C LEU A 181 14.96 3.59 -1.62
N GLU A 182 16.05 4.09 -2.19
CA GLU A 182 17.43 3.77 -1.79
C GLU A 182 18.28 5.04 -1.87
N ILE A 183 19.28 5.17 -1.01
CA ILE A 183 20.31 6.20 -1.18
C ILE A 183 21.38 5.66 -2.11
N GLY A 184 21.61 6.39 -3.21
CA GLY A 184 22.65 6.06 -4.15
C GLY A 184 23.55 7.26 -4.45
N GLU A 185 24.21 7.16 -5.59
CA GLU A 185 25.10 8.18 -6.14
C GLU A 185 24.73 8.50 -7.60
N TYR A 186 25.10 9.68 -8.06
CA TYR A 186 25.01 10.07 -9.46
C TYR A 186 26.38 10.49 -9.97
N VAL A 187 26.90 9.74 -10.94
CA VAL A 187 28.19 10.04 -11.58
C VAL A 187 27.97 10.98 -12.75
N ASN A 188 28.34 12.25 -12.58
CA ASN A 188 28.32 13.22 -13.67
C ASN A 188 29.64 13.20 -14.43
N ARG A 189 29.71 12.47 -15.55
CA ARG A 189 30.92 12.42 -16.40
C ARG A 189 31.26 13.75 -17.07
N LYS A 190 30.30 14.68 -17.19
CA LYS A 190 30.56 16.00 -17.81
C LYS A 190 31.30 16.93 -16.84
N THR A 191 30.86 16.98 -15.58
CA THR A 191 31.54 17.77 -14.54
C THR A 191 32.64 17.01 -13.82
N LYS A 192 32.74 15.70 -14.05
CA LYS A 192 33.66 14.77 -13.36
C LYS A 192 33.46 14.81 -11.84
N GLU A 193 32.20 14.73 -11.41
CA GLU A 193 31.81 14.76 -9.99
C GLU A 193 30.87 13.60 -9.67
N ILE A 194 30.92 13.10 -8.44
CA ILE A 194 29.97 12.11 -7.91
C ILE A 194 29.07 12.82 -6.91
N ILE A 195 27.76 12.92 -7.19
CA ILE A 195 26.81 13.51 -6.26
C ILE A 195 26.30 12.41 -5.33
N ARG A 196 26.58 12.55 -4.03
CA ARG A 196 26.15 11.61 -2.97
C ARG A 196 25.95 12.38 -1.65
N PRO A 197 24.88 12.11 -0.88
CA PRO A 197 23.80 11.16 -1.15
C PRO A 197 22.70 11.71 -2.07
N ILE A 198 22.10 10.84 -2.89
CA ILE A 198 20.92 11.16 -3.71
C ILE A 198 19.86 10.05 -3.60
N LEU A 199 18.58 10.43 -3.53
CA LEU A 199 17.46 9.48 -3.43
C LEU A 199 17.19 8.85 -4.79
N HIS A 200 17.42 7.55 -4.89
CA HIS A 200 17.03 6.72 -6.03
C HIS A 200 15.58 6.28 -5.83
N SER A 201 14.69 6.96 -6.54
CA SER A 201 13.26 6.67 -6.50
C SER A 201 12.89 5.72 -7.64
N ARG A 202 12.76 4.44 -7.32
CA ARG A 202 12.38 3.40 -8.29
C ARG A 202 10.86 3.34 -8.37
N ARG A 203 10.33 3.54 -9.56
CA ARG A 203 8.90 3.41 -9.83
C ARG A 203 8.65 2.59 -11.08
N PRO A 204 7.60 1.77 -11.10
CA PRO A 204 7.12 1.20 -12.34
C PRO A 204 6.42 2.28 -13.18
N THR A 205 6.55 2.14 -14.49
CA THR A 205 5.99 3.04 -15.51
C THR A 205 5.37 2.20 -16.63
N TYR A 206 4.48 2.79 -17.42
CA TYR A 206 3.80 2.12 -18.54
C TYR A 206 3.11 0.81 -18.14
N GLY A 207 2.28 0.84 -17.08
CA GLY A 207 1.63 -0.37 -16.54
C GLY A 207 2.65 -1.39 -16.03
N ASP A 208 3.65 -0.96 -15.28
CA ASP A 208 4.69 -1.83 -14.73
C ASP A 208 5.53 -2.59 -15.77
N SER A 209 5.44 -2.25 -17.06
CA SER A 209 6.28 -2.85 -18.12
C SER A 209 7.73 -2.35 -18.08
N LYS A 210 7.97 -1.17 -17.47
CA LYS A 210 9.31 -0.60 -17.30
C LYS A 210 9.51 -0.11 -15.88
N LEU A 211 10.63 -0.48 -15.28
CA LEU A 211 11.08 0.09 -14.01
C LEU A 211 12.02 1.27 -14.29
N ALA A 212 11.66 2.46 -13.81
CA ALA A 212 12.47 3.67 -13.94
C ALA A 212 13.04 4.05 -12.57
N THR A 213 14.33 4.38 -12.51
CA THR A 213 14.95 5.01 -11.35
C THR A 213 15.07 6.51 -11.64
N ILE A 214 14.39 7.32 -10.86
CA ILE A 214 14.37 8.78 -10.98
C ILE A 214 15.17 9.37 -9.82
N LEU A 215 16.00 10.37 -10.12
CA LEU A 215 16.89 11.02 -9.18
C LEU A 215 16.42 12.45 -8.91
N GLY A 216 16.33 12.83 -7.63
CA GLY A 216 15.98 14.19 -7.21
C GLY A 216 17.22 15.06 -7.01
N PHE A 217 17.41 16.09 -7.83
CA PHE A 217 18.51 17.04 -7.66
C PHE A 217 18.13 18.32 -6.90
N VAL A 218 16.85 18.43 -6.49
CA VAL A 218 16.30 19.58 -5.76
C VAL A 218 15.74 19.09 -4.43
N TYR A 219 15.92 19.89 -3.38
CA TYR A 219 15.56 19.54 -2.01
C TYR A 219 14.27 20.25 -1.56
N PRO A 220 13.42 19.61 -0.72
CA PRO A 220 13.48 18.18 -0.40
C PRO A 220 13.29 17.31 -1.65
N GLN A 221 13.96 16.16 -1.66
CA GLN A 221 13.71 15.13 -2.67
C GLN A 221 12.39 14.43 -2.31
N MET A 222 11.32 14.74 -3.04
CA MET A 222 10.00 14.24 -2.72
C MET A 222 9.65 12.96 -3.48
N SER A 223 9.08 11.99 -2.77
CA SER A 223 8.56 10.77 -3.39
C SER A 223 7.27 10.31 -2.71
N THR A 224 6.36 9.77 -3.51
CA THR A 224 5.20 9.03 -2.97
C THR A 224 5.48 7.54 -3.09
N ALA A 225 5.24 6.78 -2.04
CA ALA A 225 5.47 5.33 -2.02
C ALA A 225 4.15 4.59 -2.17
N ARG A 226 4.13 3.57 -3.04
CA ARG A 226 2.94 2.77 -3.36
C ARG A 226 2.49 1.97 -2.11
N PRO A 227 1.24 2.14 -1.63
CA PRO A 227 0.71 1.38 -0.49
C PRO A 227 0.89 -0.12 -0.65
N GLY A 228 1.34 -0.76 0.43
CA GLY A 228 1.62 -2.17 0.60
C GLY A 228 2.94 -2.65 0.02
N THR A 229 3.78 -1.76 -0.54
CA THR A 229 5.11 -2.15 -1.07
C THR A 229 6.11 -2.41 0.04
N PHE A 230 6.05 -1.57 1.07
CA PHE A 230 6.94 -1.67 2.20
C PHE A 230 6.19 -2.34 3.35
N PRO A 231 6.82 -3.27 4.07
CA PRO A 231 6.21 -3.83 5.27
C PRO A 231 6.11 -2.74 6.34
N VAL A 232 5.09 -2.83 7.20
CA VAL A 232 5.03 -2.02 8.43
C VAL A 232 6.23 -2.41 9.31
N PRO A 233 7.01 -1.45 9.85
CA PRO A 233 8.05 -1.76 10.82
C PRO A 233 7.49 -2.52 12.03
N GLU A 234 8.29 -3.40 12.61
CA GLU A 234 7.91 -4.03 13.89
C GLU A 234 7.68 -2.96 14.96
N GLU A 235 6.60 -3.11 15.71
CA GLU A 235 6.28 -2.23 16.82
C GLU A 235 7.36 -2.36 17.90
N GLN A 236 7.82 -1.21 18.42
CA GLN A 236 8.76 -1.12 19.53
C GLN A 236 8.04 -0.51 20.73
N PRO A 237 7.37 -1.33 21.57
CA PRO A 237 6.59 -0.84 22.69
C PRO A 237 7.44 0.02 23.62
N GLY A 238 6.93 1.21 23.96
CA GLY A 238 7.62 2.13 24.86
C GLY A 238 8.70 3.00 24.22
N ARG A 239 8.93 2.90 22.89
CA ARG A 239 9.72 3.92 22.18
C ARG A 239 9.04 5.28 22.30
N THR A 240 9.82 6.27 22.73
CA THR A 240 9.37 7.66 22.87
C THR A 240 10.14 8.55 21.90
N GLY A 241 9.54 9.69 21.56
CA GLY A 241 10.16 10.71 20.73
C GLY A 241 9.70 12.11 21.12
N GLU A 242 10.09 13.08 20.30
CA GLU A 242 9.78 14.49 20.55
C GLU A 242 8.47 14.89 19.88
N ILE A 243 7.54 15.53 20.61
CA ILE A 243 6.37 16.16 20.01
C ILE A 243 6.66 17.65 19.87
N SER A 244 6.66 18.17 18.65
CA SER A 244 6.76 19.59 18.39
C SER A 244 5.44 20.14 17.87
N VAL A 245 4.88 21.13 18.57
CA VAL A 245 3.65 21.79 18.14
C VAL A 245 3.99 22.81 17.06
N PHE A 246 3.28 22.76 15.93
CA PHE A 246 3.41 23.71 14.86
C PHE A 246 2.08 24.43 14.62
N GLU A 247 2.09 25.75 14.79
CA GLU A 247 0.94 26.60 14.50
C GLU A 247 1.06 27.15 13.07
N PRO A 248 0.24 26.68 12.13
CA PRO A 248 0.29 27.15 10.75
C PRO A 248 -0.41 28.50 10.59
N GLU A 249 0.14 29.34 9.70
CA GLU A 249 -0.54 30.54 9.24
C GLU A 249 -1.56 30.14 8.17
N LEU A 250 -2.85 30.08 8.55
CA LEU A 250 -3.95 29.70 7.65
C LEU A 250 -4.88 30.88 7.40
N ASN A 251 -5.27 31.06 6.14
CA ASN A 251 -6.17 32.11 5.68
C ASN A 251 -7.52 31.54 5.25
N GLU A 252 -8.55 32.38 5.16
CA GLU A 252 -9.88 31.95 4.68
C GLU A 252 -9.85 31.38 3.24
N LYS A 253 -8.88 31.78 2.42
CA LYS A 253 -8.67 31.22 1.08
C LYS A 253 -8.29 29.74 1.10
N ASP A 254 -7.63 29.29 2.17
CA ASP A 254 -7.25 27.88 2.31
C ASP A 254 -8.48 27.02 2.55
N PHE A 255 -9.55 27.59 3.12
CA PHE A 255 -10.81 26.90 3.36
C PHE A 255 -11.88 27.18 2.29
N ALA A 256 -11.45 27.48 1.06
CA ALA A 256 -12.37 27.74 -0.06
C ALA A 256 -13.27 26.54 -0.41
N VAL A 257 -12.87 25.32 -0.07
CA VAL A 257 -13.66 24.09 -0.27
C VAL A 257 -14.34 23.68 1.03
N LYS A 258 -15.64 23.42 0.97
CA LYS A 258 -16.43 22.94 2.10
C LYS A 258 -16.99 21.54 1.84
N ILE A 259 -16.79 20.64 2.79
CA ILE A 259 -17.39 19.31 2.77
C ILE A 259 -18.84 19.45 3.24
N HIS A 260 -19.79 19.15 2.34
CA HIS A 260 -21.22 19.17 2.68
C HIS A 260 -21.68 17.87 3.36
N LYS A 261 -21.15 16.73 2.92
CA LYS A 261 -21.51 15.41 3.42
C LYS A 261 -20.36 14.43 3.17
N THR A 262 -19.95 13.73 4.22
CA THR A 262 -19.06 12.57 4.13
C THR A 262 -19.93 11.31 4.19
N VAL A 263 -20.01 10.55 3.11
CA VAL A 263 -20.71 9.25 3.09
C VAL A 263 -19.67 8.16 3.31
N ARG A 264 -19.77 7.46 4.45
CA ARG A 264 -18.93 6.31 4.77
C ARG A 264 -19.80 5.07 4.61
N GLY A 265 -19.62 4.33 3.51
CA GLY A 265 -20.37 3.09 3.28
C GLY A 265 -19.99 2.01 4.30
N GLU A 266 -20.88 1.03 4.52
CA GLU A 266 -20.65 -0.12 5.41
C GLU A 266 -19.47 -1.00 4.96
N GLY A 267 -19.05 -0.84 3.70
CA GLY A 267 -17.74 -1.25 3.21
C GLY A 267 -16.75 -0.10 3.19
N GLY A 268 -16.10 0.15 4.32
CA GLY A 268 -15.11 1.21 4.42
C GLY A 268 -14.04 1.06 3.35
N LEU A 269 -13.80 2.11 2.58
CA LEU A 269 -12.66 2.22 1.64
C LEU A 269 -11.33 1.79 2.28
N GLN A 270 -11.21 2.03 3.59
CA GLN A 270 -10.12 1.63 4.46
C GLN A 270 -10.12 0.13 4.80
N SER A 271 -11.29 -0.51 4.95
CA SER A 271 -11.37 -1.93 5.33
C SER A 271 -10.81 -2.85 4.25
N LEU A 272 -10.91 -2.48 2.97
CA LEU A 272 -10.24 -3.20 1.88
C LEU A 272 -8.71 -3.09 1.91
N LEU A 273 -8.17 -1.96 2.36
CA LEU A 273 -6.72 -1.75 2.46
C LEU A 273 -6.13 -2.44 3.71
N ASP A 274 -6.92 -2.52 4.78
CA ASP A 274 -6.51 -3.13 6.06
C ASP A 274 -6.86 -4.62 6.16
N ALA A 275 -7.61 -5.19 5.20
CA ALA A 275 -7.98 -6.59 5.18
C ALA A 275 -6.77 -7.51 4.98
N ASP A 276 -6.70 -8.57 5.80
CA ASP A 276 -5.76 -9.67 5.63
C ASP A 276 -6.25 -10.67 4.58
N VAL A 277 -7.57 -10.82 4.41
CA VAL A 277 -8.18 -11.69 3.40
C VAL A 277 -9.20 -10.91 2.58
N ILE A 278 -9.14 -10.98 1.25
CA ILE A 278 -10.14 -10.37 0.37
C ILE A 278 -10.80 -11.42 -0.49
N ILE A 279 -12.13 -11.50 -0.42
CA ILE A 279 -12.95 -12.37 -1.26
C ILE A 279 -13.58 -11.51 -2.37
N SER A 280 -13.16 -11.72 -3.61
CA SER A 280 -13.53 -10.85 -4.72
C SER A 280 -14.35 -11.59 -5.77
N GLY A 281 -15.52 -11.03 -6.10
CA GLY A 281 -16.43 -11.56 -7.11
C GLY A 281 -16.24 -10.91 -8.49
N GLY A 282 -16.18 -11.73 -9.52
CA GLY A 282 -16.20 -11.31 -10.91
C GLY A 282 -17.54 -11.54 -11.58
N ARG A 283 -17.58 -11.33 -12.90
CA ARG A 283 -18.77 -11.57 -13.72
C ARG A 283 -19.32 -12.99 -13.55
N GLY A 284 -18.44 -13.98 -13.40
CA GLY A 284 -18.81 -15.39 -13.22
C GLY A 284 -19.40 -15.72 -11.85
N ALA A 285 -19.46 -14.77 -10.90
CA ALA A 285 -19.99 -14.97 -9.55
C ALA A 285 -21.19 -14.07 -9.24
N THR A 286 -21.91 -13.61 -10.27
CA THR A 286 -23.01 -12.63 -10.15
C THR A 286 -24.40 -13.26 -10.08
N GLY A 287 -24.54 -14.58 -10.28
CA GLY A 287 -25.83 -15.27 -10.39
C GLY A 287 -26.74 -15.13 -9.16
N ASP A 288 -26.14 -14.90 -7.99
CA ASP A 288 -26.82 -14.69 -6.71
C ASP A 288 -26.72 -13.25 -6.16
N GLY A 289 -26.25 -12.30 -6.98
CA GLY A 289 -26.00 -10.92 -6.55
C GLY A 289 -24.81 -10.76 -5.59
N LEU A 290 -23.79 -11.62 -5.73
CA LEU A 290 -22.60 -11.71 -4.87
C LEU A 290 -22.90 -12.17 -3.44
N LYS A 291 -24.00 -12.90 -3.23
CA LYS A 291 -24.42 -13.31 -1.88
C LYS A 291 -23.40 -14.28 -1.27
N LEU A 292 -22.98 -15.31 -1.99
CA LEU A 292 -21.98 -16.29 -1.57
C LEU A 292 -20.60 -15.66 -1.34
N VAL A 293 -20.22 -14.68 -2.18
CA VAL A 293 -18.98 -13.89 -1.99
C VAL A 293 -19.02 -13.14 -0.65
N LYS A 294 -20.14 -12.50 -0.34
CA LYS A 294 -20.35 -11.75 0.92
C LYS A 294 -20.42 -12.69 2.12
N GLU A 295 -21.09 -13.84 1.99
CA GLU A 295 -21.20 -14.85 3.05
C GLU A 295 -19.86 -15.48 3.40
N LEU A 296 -19.01 -15.78 2.42
CA LEU A 296 -17.66 -16.28 2.68
C LEU A 296 -16.79 -15.25 3.41
N ALA A 297 -16.87 -13.98 3.02
CA ALA A 297 -16.17 -12.92 3.75
C ALA A 297 -16.72 -12.74 5.18
N ALA A 298 -18.03 -12.85 5.38
CA ALA A 298 -18.66 -12.79 6.69
C ALA A 298 -18.26 -13.96 7.59
N ALA A 299 -18.23 -15.19 7.06
CA ALA A 299 -17.79 -16.37 7.80
C ALA A 299 -16.34 -16.24 8.31
N LEU A 300 -15.45 -15.62 7.52
CA LEU A 300 -14.08 -15.33 7.97
C LEU A 300 -14.04 -14.24 9.04
N LYS A 301 -14.88 -13.20 8.93
CA LYS A 301 -15.01 -12.16 9.98
C LYS A 301 -15.50 -12.76 11.30
N GLU A 302 -16.44 -13.69 11.26
CA GLU A 302 -16.93 -14.40 12.45
C GLU A 302 -15.83 -15.22 13.14
N LYS A 303 -14.81 -15.66 12.38
CA LYS A 303 -13.61 -16.32 12.92
C LYS A 303 -12.56 -15.33 13.45
N GLY A 304 -12.85 -14.03 13.50
CA GLY A 304 -11.92 -13.00 13.97
C GLY A 304 -10.86 -12.59 12.95
N ILE A 305 -11.01 -12.97 11.68
CA ILE A 305 -10.09 -12.59 10.61
C ILE A 305 -10.54 -11.25 10.03
N ARG A 306 -9.59 -10.36 9.74
CA ARG A 306 -9.86 -9.12 8.99
C ARG A 306 -10.11 -9.46 7.51
N ALA A 307 -11.29 -9.97 7.21
CA ALA A 307 -11.71 -10.29 5.86
C ALA A 307 -12.59 -9.18 5.28
N GLU A 308 -12.56 -8.96 3.97
CA GLU A 308 -13.51 -8.09 3.27
C GLU A 308 -13.92 -8.66 1.92
N TRP A 309 -15.10 -8.28 1.43
CA TRP A 309 -15.53 -8.62 0.08
C TRP A 309 -15.19 -7.49 -0.90
N ALA A 310 -14.91 -7.85 -2.15
CA ALA A 310 -14.62 -6.92 -3.22
C ALA A 310 -15.22 -7.39 -4.55
N SER A 311 -15.01 -6.62 -5.62
CA SER A 311 -15.55 -6.95 -6.93
C SER A 311 -14.65 -6.49 -8.08
N SER A 312 -14.82 -7.11 -9.24
CA SER A 312 -14.26 -6.61 -10.49
C SER A 312 -15.06 -5.42 -11.03
N ARG A 313 -14.47 -4.62 -11.93
CA ARG A 313 -15.14 -3.48 -12.56
C ARG A 313 -16.46 -3.85 -13.23
N VAL A 314 -16.54 -5.00 -13.89
CA VAL A 314 -17.77 -5.43 -14.61
C VAL A 314 -18.97 -5.51 -13.67
N VAL A 315 -18.76 -5.97 -12.44
CA VAL A 315 -19.81 -6.10 -11.42
C VAL A 315 -20.29 -4.73 -10.91
N VAL A 316 -19.39 -3.75 -10.86
CA VAL A 316 -19.73 -2.36 -10.54
C VAL A 316 -20.50 -1.72 -11.69
N ASP A 317 -20.05 -1.92 -12.92
CA ASP A 317 -20.72 -1.42 -14.13
C ASP A 317 -22.14 -2.02 -14.27
N GLU A 318 -22.37 -3.25 -13.80
CA GLU A 318 -23.70 -3.91 -13.70
C GLU A 318 -24.56 -3.43 -12.50
N GLY A 319 -24.02 -2.57 -11.63
CA GLY A 319 -24.74 -2.02 -10.48
C GLY A 319 -24.89 -2.97 -9.29
N LEU A 320 -24.20 -4.11 -9.29
CA LEU A 320 -24.25 -5.12 -8.23
C LEU A 320 -23.29 -4.84 -7.06
N ALA A 321 -22.33 -3.95 -7.28
CA ALA A 321 -21.37 -3.51 -6.27
C ALA A 321 -21.09 -2.00 -6.37
N GLU A 322 -20.75 -1.39 -5.23
CA GLU A 322 -20.31 0.00 -5.18
C GLU A 322 -18.90 0.15 -5.75
N TYR A 323 -18.60 1.30 -6.35
CA TYR A 323 -17.25 1.62 -6.85
C TYR A 323 -16.16 1.51 -5.78
N ALA A 324 -16.50 1.76 -4.50
CA ALA A 324 -15.59 1.57 -3.38
C ALA A 324 -15.06 0.13 -3.26
N ARG A 325 -15.81 -0.86 -3.75
CA ARG A 325 -15.47 -2.28 -3.75
C ARG A 325 -14.71 -2.75 -4.99
N GLN A 326 -14.44 -1.87 -5.94
CA GLN A 326 -13.77 -2.23 -7.19
C GLN A 326 -12.28 -2.48 -6.99
N ILE A 327 -11.77 -3.62 -7.43
CA ILE A 327 -10.33 -3.91 -7.50
C ILE A 327 -9.80 -3.73 -8.92
N GLY A 328 -8.61 -3.15 -9.06
CA GLY A 328 -7.91 -3.01 -10.33
C GLY A 328 -7.28 -1.64 -10.53
N GLN A 329 -6.70 -1.43 -11.71
CA GLN A 329 -5.95 -0.22 -12.10
C GLN A 329 -6.78 1.07 -11.97
N THR A 330 -8.09 1.00 -12.27
CA THR A 330 -9.02 2.12 -12.13
C THR A 330 -9.79 2.07 -10.81
N GLY A 331 -9.71 0.97 -10.07
CA GLY A 331 -10.33 0.82 -8.75
C GLY A 331 -9.30 0.97 -7.65
N ARG A 332 -9.27 -0.02 -6.74
CA ARG A 332 -8.34 -0.09 -5.63
C ARG A 332 -7.24 -1.12 -5.89
N THR A 333 -6.04 -0.77 -5.46
CA THR A 333 -4.92 -1.71 -5.33
C THR A 333 -4.87 -2.18 -3.89
N VAL A 334 -4.94 -3.49 -3.69
CA VAL A 334 -4.98 -4.16 -2.39
C VAL A 334 -3.86 -5.19 -2.32
N ARG A 335 -3.39 -5.47 -1.10
CA ARG A 335 -2.33 -6.43 -0.84
C ARG A 335 -2.62 -7.27 0.40
N PRO A 336 -3.73 -8.02 0.40
CA PRO A 336 -4.04 -8.91 1.49
C PRO A 336 -3.00 -10.03 1.58
N LYS A 337 -2.94 -10.70 2.74
CA LYS A 337 -2.20 -11.96 2.90
C LYS A 337 -2.79 -13.02 1.95
N VAL A 338 -4.11 -13.03 1.77
CA VAL A 338 -4.82 -13.94 0.86
C VAL A 338 -5.86 -13.19 0.03
N TYR A 339 -5.82 -13.37 -1.29
CA TYR A 339 -6.84 -12.89 -2.22
C TYR A 339 -7.55 -14.08 -2.86
N VAL A 340 -8.87 -14.16 -2.73
CA VAL A 340 -9.70 -15.20 -3.33
C VAL A 340 -10.49 -14.58 -4.48
N ALA A 341 -10.18 -14.98 -5.72
CA ALA A 341 -10.82 -14.53 -6.94
C ALA A 341 -11.88 -15.55 -7.36
N ILE A 342 -13.16 -15.18 -7.32
CA ILE A 342 -14.29 -16.06 -7.64
C ILE A 342 -14.95 -15.54 -8.93
N GLY A 343 -14.91 -16.33 -10.00
CA GLY A 343 -15.51 -16.00 -11.29
C GLY A 343 -14.89 -14.76 -11.97
N ILE A 344 -13.59 -14.53 -11.78
CA ILE A 344 -12.84 -13.41 -12.35
C ILE A 344 -11.94 -13.92 -13.47
N PHE A 345 -12.18 -13.51 -14.71
CA PHE A 345 -11.36 -13.93 -15.87
C PHE A 345 -9.86 -13.54 -15.76
N GLY A 346 -9.53 -12.46 -15.04
CA GLY A 346 -8.14 -12.03 -14.82
C GLY A 346 -7.60 -11.07 -15.89
N ALA A 347 -8.42 -10.12 -16.37
CA ALA A 347 -7.94 -9.04 -17.22
C ALA A 347 -6.81 -8.25 -16.53
N ILE A 348 -5.81 -7.82 -17.30
CA ILE A 348 -4.60 -7.16 -16.78
C ILE A 348 -4.96 -5.97 -15.86
N GLN A 349 -6.02 -5.23 -16.19
CA GLN A 349 -6.53 -4.11 -15.38
C GLN A 349 -6.95 -4.56 -13.98
N HIS A 350 -7.56 -5.73 -13.83
CA HIS A 350 -7.92 -6.29 -12.51
C HIS A 350 -6.67 -6.79 -11.78
N ILE A 351 -5.79 -7.52 -12.49
CA ILE A 351 -4.56 -8.09 -11.95
C ILE A 351 -3.65 -7.02 -11.34
N TYR A 352 -3.53 -5.82 -11.95
CA TYR A 352 -2.78 -4.71 -11.34
C TYR A 352 -3.22 -4.35 -9.92
N GLY A 353 -4.49 -4.56 -9.60
CA GLY A 353 -5.04 -4.24 -8.29
C GLY A 353 -4.73 -5.28 -7.22
N MET A 354 -4.26 -6.48 -7.57
CA MET A 354 -4.17 -7.61 -6.63
C MET A 354 -2.96 -8.52 -6.82
N LYS A 355 -2.13 -8.31 -7.85
CA LYS A 355 -0.96 -9.16 -8.15
C LYS A 355 0.08 -9.23 -7.03
N GLU A 356 0.12 -8.21 -6.18
CA GLU A 356 1.05 -8.08 -5.05
C GLU A 356 0.45 -8.64 -3.74
N SER A 357 -0.65 -9.41 -3.81
CA SER A 357 -1.17 -10.18 -2.68
C SER A 357 -0.21 -11.29 -2.28
N GLY A 358 -0.22 -11.69 -1.01
CA GLY A 358 0.63 -12.79 -0.51
C GLY A 358 0.35 -14.11 -1.21
N LYS A 359 -0.87 -14.62 -1.05
CA LYS A 359 -1.41 -15.78 -1.77
C LYS A 359 -2.64 -15.40 -2.60
N ILE A 360 -2.78 -15.95 -3.81
CA ILE A 360 -3.94 -15.80 -4.68
C ILE A 360 -4.57 -17.17 -4.91
N VAL A 361 -5.85 -17.29 -4.57
CA VAL A 361 -6.70 -18.45 -4.83
C VAL A 361 -7.68 -18.07 -5.92
N ALA A 362 -7.85 -18.88 -6.95
CA ALA A 362 -8.80 -18.63 -8.03
C ALA A 362 -9.83 -19.76 -8.14
N VAL A 363 -11.11 -19.40 -8.26
CA VAL A 363 -12.22 -20.31 -8.54
C VAL A 363 -12.90 -19.81 -9.81
N ASP A 364 -12.90 -20.61 -10.87
CA ASP A 364 -13.56 -20.26 -12.14
C ASP A 364 -14.00 -21.53 -12.87
N HIS A 365 -15.20 -21.53 -13.47
CA HIS A 365 -15.69 -22.67 -14.23
C HIS A 365 -14.89 -22.88 -15.53
N ASN A 366 -14.25 -21.81 -16.05
CA ASN A 366 -13.47 -21.88 -17.28
C ASN A 366 -12.00 -22.18 -16.97
N PRO A 367 -11.48 -23.39 -17.25
CA PRO A 367 -10.08 -23.74 -16.99
C PRO A 367 -9.07 -22.90 -17.78
N LYS A 368 -9.51 -22.15 -18.80
CA LYS A 368 -8.69 -21.25 -19.62
C LYS A 368 -8.73 -19.80 -19.14
N ALA A 369 -9.34 -19.50 -17.99
CA ALA A 369 -9.37 -18.17 -17.43
C ALA A 369 -7.94 -17.66 -17.16
N SER A 370 -7.64 -16.42 -17.56
CA SER A 370 -6.31 -15.83 -17.41
C SER A 370 -5.89 -15.65 -15.95
N ILE A 371 -6.83 -15.65 -15.01
CA ILE A 371 -6.57 -15.55 -13.58
C ILE A 371 -5.69 -16.69 -13.06
N PHE A 372 -5.80 -17.89 -13.63
CA PHE A 372 -5.01 -19.05 -13.23
C PHE A 372 -3.51 -18.85 -13.48
N HIS A 373 -3.12 -18.05 -14.48
CA HIS A 373 -1.71 -17.69 -14.69
C HIS A 373 -1.14 -16.80 -13.58
N HIS A 374 -1.99 -16.22 -12.73
CA HIS A 374 -1.61 -15.31 -11.65
C HIS A 374 -1.96 -15.86 -10.25
N ALA A 375 -2.61 -17.02 -10.19
CA ALA A 375 -3.00 -17.67 -8.94
C ALA A 375 -1.90 -18.62 -8.44
N ASP A 376 -1.80 -18.77 -7.12
CA ASP A 376 -0.97 -19.82 -6.50
C ASP A 376 -1.77 -21.13 -6.43
N PHE A 377 -3.08 -21.03 -6.20
CA PHE A 377 -4.01 -22.16 -6.12
C PHE A 377 -5.23 -21.92 -7.01
N GLY A 378 -5.69 -22.97 -7.69
CA GLY A 378 -6.81 -22.90 -8.63
C GLY A 378 -7.83 -24.02 -8.41
N ILE A 379 -9.11 -23.70 -8.46
CA ILE A 379 -10.22 -24.65 -8.47
C ILE A 379 -11.03 -24.41 -9.73
N VAL A 380 -11.22 -25.46 -10.53
CA VAL A 380 -12.10 -25.41 -11.71
C VAL A 380 -13.44 -26.04 -11.33
N GLY A 381 -14.48 -25.22 -11.32
CA GLY A 381 -15.82 -25.63 -10.92
C GLY A 381 -16.78 -24.45 -10.89
N GLU A 382 -18.07 -24.75 -10.78
CA GLU A 382 -19.10 -23.72 -10.60
C GLU A 382 -18.98 -23.10 -9.20
N TYR A 383 -19.09 -21.77 -9.11
CA TYR A 383 -18.92 -21.11 -7.81
C TYR A 383 -20.09 -21.42 -6.87
N GLU A 384 -21.27 -21.72 -7.43
CA GLU A 384 -22.44 -22.17 -6.68
C GLU A 384 -22.22 -23.47 -5.91
N ASP A 385 -21.29 -24.32 -6.36
CA ASP A 385 -20.97 -25.59 -5.69
C ASP A 385 -19.75 -25.41 -4.78
N ILE A 386 -18.70 -24.74 -5.27
CA ILE A 386 -17.42 -24.61 -4.55
C ILE A 386 -17.51 -23.64 -3.37
N VAL A 387 -18.19 -22.50 -3.51
CA VAL A 387 -18.20 -21.45 -2.47
C VAL A 387 -18.98 -21.88 -1.23
N PRO A 388 -20.16 -22.53 -1.31
CA PRO A 388 -20.83 -23.07 -0.13
C PRO A 388 -19.99 -24.07 0.66
N GLU A 389 -19.31 -25.00 -0.02
CA GLU A 389 -18.43 -25.95 0.64
C GLU A 389 -17.27 -25.21 1.34
N LEU A 390 -16.65 -24.22 0.70
CA LEU A 390 -15.64 -23.37 1.34
C LEU A 390 -16.18 -22.64 2.58
N ILE A 391 -17.42 -22.15 2.55
CA ILE A 391 -18.09 -21.53 3.71
C ILE A 391 -18.22 -22.54 4.85
N GLU A 392 -18.64 -23.79 4.57
CA GLU A 392 -18.70 -24.84 5.59
C GLU A 392 -17.33 -25.13 6.18
N ARG A 393 -16.28 -25.21 5.35
CA ARG A 393 -14.90 -25.41 5.84
C ARG A 393 -14.41 -24.27 6.71
N VAL A 394 -14.72 -23.02 6.34
CA VAL A 394 -14.39 -21.85 7.16
C VAL A 394 -15.11 -21.92 8.50
N LYS A 395 -16.40 -22.27 8.51
CA LYS A 395 -17.17 -22.49 9.75
C LYS A 395 -16.56 -23.61 10.60
N ASN A 396 -15.99 -24.64 9.99
CA ASN A 396 -15.29 -25.75 10.64
C ASN A 396 -13.83 -25.45 11.02
N GLY A 397 -13.31 -24.24 10.79
CA GLY A 397 -12.02 -23.78 11.30
C GLY A 397 -10.94 -23.50 10.25
N PHE A 398 -11.25 -23.58 8.96
CA PHE A 398 -10.31 -23.17 7.91
C PHE A 398 -10.19 -21.64 7.84
N THR A 399 -8.96 -21.11 7.86
CA THR A 399 -8.70 -19.66 7.91
C THR A 399 -7.80 -19.15 6.78
N PHE A 400 -7.58 -19.96 5.74
CA PHE A 400 -6.61 -19.66 4.69
C PHE A 400 -5.20 -19.32 5.24
N GLY A 401 -4.81 -19.93 6.36
CA GLY A 401 -3.51 -19.72 6.99
C GLY A 401 -3.31 -18.32 7.59
N VAL A 402 -4.39 -17.58 7.83
CA VAL A 402 -4.37 -16.31 8.56
C VAL A 402 -4.87 -16.54 9.98
N GLU A 403 -4.17 -16.00 10.96
CA GLU A 403 -4.55 -16.11 12.36
C GLU A 403 -5.63 -15.08 12.75
N PRO A 404 -6.59 -15.45 13.63
CA PRO A 404 -7.57 -14.52 14.17
C PRO A 404 -6.91 -13.37 14.95
N VAL A 405 -7.45 -12.17 14.82
CA VAL A 405 -7.02 -11.02 15.61
C VAL A 405 -7.47 -11.21 17.06
N GLY A 406 -6.53 -11.38 17.99
CA GLY A 406 -6.80 -11.50 19.44
C GLY A 406 -6.39 -12.83 20.11
N LYS A 407 -5.51 -13.62 19.49
CA LYS A 407 -4.73 -14.64 20.20
C LYS A 407 -3.30 -14.15 20.44
N ASP A 408 -3.16 -13.19 21.34
CA ASP A 408 -1.97 -12.96 22.17
C ASP A 408 -2.46 -12.64 23.58
#